data_AF-A0A3D5K5Q2-F1
#
_entry.id   AF-A0A3D5K5Q2-F1
#
_cell.length_a   1.000
_cell.length_b   1.000
_cell.length_c   1.000
_cell.angle_alpha   90.00
_cell.angle_beta   90.00
_cell.angle_gamma   90.00
#
_symmetry.space_group_name_H-M   'P 1'
#
loop_
_entity.id
_entity.type
_entity.pdbx_description
1 polymer ?
#
loop_
_entity_poly.entity_id
_entity_poly.type
_entity_poly.pdbx_seq_one_letter_code
_entity_poly.pdbx_strand_id
1 'polypeptide(L)'
;MVVSGSAVILQDLGDMLLGRRDDGSYDGSMDAMFLVDCADDPERPPPSEVFSASLAIADSLTHFGPAFAGSTGCHPLPAAVDPLHVGPADLVVPALVVYLEGDPATPPIWAGALIAALGDAVGISSNAEGHGGYLANSWCLTEPVTRYLVDLEVPADGWSCREP
;
A
#
# COMPACT_ATOMS: atom_id res chain seq x y z
N MET A 1 -17.78 -10.40 -8.63
CA MET A 1 -18.41 -9.10 -8.33
C MET A 1 -19.23 -8.63 -9.54
N VAL A 2 -20.21 -9.45 -9.93
CA VAL A 2 -21.26 -9.13 -10.90
C VAL A 2 -22.49 -9.78 -10.31
N VAL A 3 -23.36 -9.00 -9.67
CA VAL A 3 -24.57 -9.54 -9.04
C VAL A 3 -25.66 -9.49 -10.10
N SER A 4 -26.27 -10.63 -10.42
CA SER A 4 -27.38 -10.72 -11.38
C SER A 4 -27.10 -10.12 -12.78
N GLY A 5 -25.85 -10.10 -13.23
CA GLY A 5 -25.46 -9.52 -14.53
C GLY A 5 -25.32 -8.00 -14.54
N SER A 6 -25.45 -7.34 -13.39
CA SER A 6 -25.19 -5.91 -13.22
C SER A 6 -23.77 -5.67 -12.70
N ALA A 7 -23.03 -4.79 -13.38
CA ALA A 7 -21.69 -4.36 -12.98
C ALA A 7 -21.70 -3.06 -12.15
N VAL A 8 -22.86 -2.62 -11.65
CA VAL A 8 -23.01 -1.34 -10.93
C VAL A 8 -22.06 -1.28 -9.72
N ILE A 9 -22.00 -2.32 -8.88
CA ILE A 9 -21.08 -2.35 -7.73
C ILE A 9 -19.60 -2.24 -8.17
N LEU A 10 -19.25 -2.89 -9.29
CA LEU A 10 -17.88 -2.81 -9.81
C LEU A 10 -17.57 -1.41 -10.33
N GLN A 11 -18.54 -0.76 -10.99
CA GLN A 11 -18.41 0.63 -11.43
C GLN A 11 -18.28 1.57 -10.24
N ASP A 12 -19.10 1.42 -9.19
CA ASP A 12 -19.05 2.27 -8.00
C ASP A 12 -17.69 2.16 -7.29
N LEU A 13 -17.14 0.94 -7.18
CA LEU A 13 -15.81 0.73 -6.63
C LEU A 13 -14.70 1.33 -7.52
N GLY A 14 -14.86 1.25 -8.84
CA GLY A 14 -13.95 1.90 -9.78
C GLY A 14 -14.00 3.43 -9.69
N ASP A 15 -15.20 3.98 -9.56
CA ASP A 15 -15.42 5.42 -9.39
C ASP A 15 -14.81 5.90 -8.07
N MET A 16 -15.01 5.15 -6.97
CA MET A 16 -14.36 5.43 -5.69
C MET A 16 -12.83 5.35 -5.77
N LEU A 17 -12.28 4.33 -6.44
CA LEU A 17 -10.83 4.15 -6.60
C LEU A 17 -10.19 5.31 -7.37
N LEU A 18 -10.86 5.79 -8.42
CA LEU A 18 -10.35 6.86 -9.28
C LEU A 18 -10.74 8.27 -8.81
N GLY A 19 -11.51 8.40 -7.73
CA GLY A 19 -12.03 9.68 -7.25
C GLY A 19 -13.07 10.30 -8.18
N ARG A 20 -13.77 9.49 -8.98
CA ARG A 20 -14.85 9.94 -9.88
C ARG A 20 -16.13 10.21 -9.09
N ARG A 21 -16.71 11.40 -9.29
CA ARG A 21 -17.96 11.84 -8.66
C ARG A 21 -19.18 11.55 -9.56
N ASP A 22 -20.37 11.63 -8.98
CA ASP A 22 -21.65 11.40 -9.67
C ASP A 22 -21.87 12.32 -10.89
N ASP A 23 -21.32 13.53 -10.87
CA ASP A 23 -21.38 14.48 -12.00
C ASP A 23 -20.38 14.18 -13.12
N GLY A 24 -19.58 13.13 -12.95
CA GLY A 24 -18.53 12.69 -13.87
C GLY A 24 -17.21 13.45 -13.76
N SER A 25 -17.10 14.41 -12.83
CA SER A 25 -15.82 15.02 -12.49
C SER A 25 -14.94 14.03 -11.71
N TYR A 26 -13.63 14.22 -11.80
CA TYR A 26 -12.66 13.49 -10.97
C TYR A 26 -12.13 14.44 -9.89
N ASP A 27 -11.72 13.90 -8.75
CA ASP A 27 -10.83 14.61 -7.85
C ASP A 27 -9.37 14.55 -8.35
N GLY A 28 -8.45 15.16 -7.61
CA GLY A 28 -7.03 15.21 -7.98
C GLY A 28 -6.19 14.08 -7.39
N SER A 29 -6.81 13.04 -6.80
CA SER A 29 -6.08 12.01 -6.03
C SER A 29 -5.14 11.19 -6.92
N MET A 30 -5.60 10.76 -8.10
CA MET A 30 -4.78 9.98 -9.03
C MET A 30 -3.60 10.79 -9.60
N ASP A 31 -3.83 12.06 -9.93
CA ASP A 31 -2.78 12.96 -10.40
C ASP A 31 -1.76 13.22 -9.29
N ALA A 32 -2.23 13.47 -8.06
CA ALA A 32 -1.36 13.67 -6.91
C ALA A 32 -0.55 12.43 -6.58
N MET A 33 -1.16 11.24 -6.58
CA MET A 33 -0.49 9.96 -6.35
C MET A 33 0.66 9.77 -7.34
N PHE A 34 0.40 9.90 -8.65
CA PHE A 34 1.44 9.75 -9.67
C PHE A 34 2.58 10.77 -9.52
N LEU A 35 2.24 12.04 -9.24
CA LEU A 35 3.25 13.10 -9.10
C LEU A 35 4.10 12.94 -7.83
N VAL A 36 3.49 12.53 -6.72
CA VAL A 36 4.19 12.30 -5.44
C VAL A 36 5.05 11.04 -5.53
N ASP A 37 4.52 9.92 -6.03
CA ASP A 37 5.29 8.68 -6.20
C ASP A 37 6.56 8.94 -7.03
N CYS A 38 6.46 9.75 -8.09
CA CYS A 38 7.61 10.09 -8.92
C CYS A 38 8.50 11.21 -8.35
N ALA A 39 8.01 12.02 -7.42
CA ALA A 39 8.84 12.93 -6.64
C ALA A 39 9.73 12.17 -5.65
N ASP A 40 9.22 11.04 -5.14
CA ASP A 40 9.84 10.18 -4.12
C ASP A 40 10.77 9.11 -4.72
N ASP A 41 10.38 8.49 -5.84
CA ASP A 41 11.17 7.43 -6.46
C ASP A 41 12.26 8.01 -7.37
N PRO A 42 13.57 7.80 -7.09
CA PRO A 42 14.65 8.26 -7.97
C PRO A 42 14.82 7.43 -9.25
N GLU A 43 14.21 6.25 -9.37
CA GLU A 43 14.39 5.35 -10.51
C GLU A 43 13.81 5.94 -11.80
N ARG A 44 14.63 5.94 -12.87
CA ARG A 44 14.24 6.39 -14.21
C ARG A 44 14.74 5.40 -15.27
N PRO A 45 14.25 4.15 -15.26
CA PRO A 45 14.60 3.17 -16.29
C PRO A 45 14.20 3.68 -17.69
N PRO A 46 14.88 3.20 -18.76
CA PRO A 46 14.52 3.55 -20.13
C PRO A 46 13.11 3.02 -20.46
N PRO A 47 12.36 3.68 -21.37
CA PRO A 47 10.98 3.29 -21.68
C PRO A 47 10.81 1.84 -22.13
N SER A 48 11.81 1.31 -22.85
CA SER A 48 11.81 -0.08 -23.30
C SER A 48 11.83 -1.08 -22.14
N GLU A 49 12.54 -0.76 -21.05
CA GLU A 49 12.61 -1.62 -19.87
C GLU A 49 11.29 -1.59 -19.11
N VAL A 50 10.72 -0.38 -18.90
CA VAL A 50 9.40 -0.22 -18.28
C VAL A 50 8.33 -0.98 -19.05
N PHE A 51 8.33 -0.86 -20.39
CA PHE A 51 7.37 -1.54 -21.24
C PHE A 51 7.51 -3.07 -21.14
N SER A 52 8.73 -3.60 -21.21
CA SER A 52 8.96 -5.04 -21.06
C SER A 52 8.56 -5.56 -19.68
N ALA A 53 8.85 -4.82 -18.61
CA ALA A 53 8.44 -5.19 -17.25
C ALA A 53 6.92 -5.16 -17.08
N SER A 54 6.26 -4.13 -17.59
CA SER A 54 4.79 -3.97 -17.53
C SER A 54 4.07 -5.11 -18.24
N LEU A 55 4.57 -5.55 -19.40
CA LEU A 55 4.04 -6.72 -20.11
C LEU A 55 4.27 -8.02 -19.33
N ALA A 56 5.47 -8.22 -18.78
CA ALA A 56 5.76 -9.42 -17.99
C ALA A 56 4.88 -9.53 -16.74
N ILE A 57 4.63 -8.40 -16.06
CA ILE A 57 3.69 -8.32 -14.93
C ILE A 57 2.27 -8.62 -15.42
N ALA A 58 1.84 -7.99 -16.51
CA ALA A 58 0.50 -8.19 -17.06
C ALA A 58 0.23 -9.66 -17.41
N ASP A 59 1.21 -10.35 -18.03
CA ASP A 59 1.11 -11.77 -18.39
C ASP A 59 1.01 -12.69 -17.16
N SER A 60 1.54 -12.26 -16.01
CA SER A 60 1.41 -13.00 -14.75
C SER A 60 0.01 -12.87 -14.10
N LEU A 61 -0.78 -11.88 -14.51
CA LEU A 61 -2.06 -11.53 -13.89
C LEU A 61 -3.26 -12.02 -14.72
N THR A 62 -3.74 -13.23 -14.39
CA THR A 62 -4.84 -13.90 -15.12
C THR A 62 -6.09 -13.04 -15.34
N HIS A 63 -6.44 -12.20 -14.36
CA HIS A 63 -7.65 -11.39 -14.39
C HIS A 63 -7.41 -9.89 -14.60
N PHE A 64 -6.19 -9.42 -14.34
CA PHE A 64 -5.89 -7.99 -14.26
C PHE A 64 -4.81 -7.52 -15.24
N GLY A 65 -4.26 -8.41 -16.07
CA GLY A 65 -3.18 -8.08 -17.00
C GLY A 65 -3.35 -6.76 -17.78
N PRO A 66 -4.51 -6.53 -18.45
CA PRO A 66 -4.73 -5.28 -19.19
C PRO A 66 -4.60 -4.00 -18.36
N ALA A 67 -4.84 -4.05 -17.03
CA ALA A 67 -4.71 -2.88 -16.16
C ALA A 67 -3.23 -2.49 -15.92
N PHE A 68 -2.29 -3.42 -16.11
CA PHE A 68 -0.86 -3.21 -15.83
C PHE A 68 0.01 -3.09 -17.09
N ALA A 69 -0.50 -3.48 -18.26
CA ALA A 69 0.25 -3.54 -19.52
C ALA A 69 0.70 -2.17 -20.09
N GLY A 70 0.23 -1.05 -19.53
CA GLY A 70 0.43 0.30 -20.07
C GLY A 70 1.21 1.26 -19.18
N SER A 71 1.85 0.79 -18.10
CA SER A 71 2.60 1.68 -17.21
C SER A 71 3.78 2.35 -17.93
N THR A 72 4.01 3.62 -17.61
CA THR A 72 5.19 4.39 -18.08
C THR A 72 6.21 4.61 -16.97
N GLY A 73 5.92 4.11 -15.76
CA GLY A 73 6.66 4.48 -14.55
C GLY A 73 6.80 5.99 -14.43
N CYS A 74 7.92 6.44 -13.87
CA CYS A 74 8.22 7.87 -13.72
C CYS A 74 9.03 8.46 -14.89
N HIS A 75 9.23 7.70 -15.98
CA HIS A 75 10.03 8.14 -17.13
C HIS A 75 9.59 9.50 -17.74
N PRO A 76 8.28 9.83 -17.84
CA PRO A 76 7.86 11.11 -18.43
C PRO A 76 8.17 12.34 -17.57
N LEU A 77 8.51 12.14 -16.29
CA LEU A 77 8.75 13.22 -15.34
C LEU A 77 10.25 13.51 -15.16
N PRO A 78 10.61 14.75 -14.73
CA PRO A 78 11.97 15.06 -14.31
C PRO A 78 12.49 14.14 -13.19
N ALA A 79 13.77 14.31 -12.83
CA ALA A 79 14.36 13.62 -11.70
C ALA A 79 13.55 13.86 -10.41
N ALA A 80 13.55 12.87 -9.52
CA ALA A 80 12.96 12.95 -8.19
C ALA A 80 13.43 14.21 -7.46
N VAL A 81 12.47 14.91 -6.85
CA VAL A 81 12.73 16.17 -6.14
C VAL A 81 12.86 15.96 -4.64
N ASP A 82 12.34 14.86 -4.11
CA ASP A 82 12.40 14.48 -2.69
C ASP A 82 12.59 12.97 -2.54
N PRO A 83 13.74 12.42 -2.99
CA PRO A 83 13.92 10.98 -3.07
C PRO A 83 13.82 10.30 -1.69
N LEU A 84 13.21 9.11 -1.65
CA LEU A 84 13.01 8.33 -0.44
C LEU A 84 14.28 8.16 0.40
N HIS A 85 14.17 8.45 1.69
CA HIS A 85 15.20 8.14 2.67
C HIS A 85 14.91 6.79 3.34
N VAL A 86 15.79 5.82 3.10
CA VAL A 86 15.72 4.50 3.76
C VAL A 86 16.88 4.39 4.74
N GLY A 87 16.55 4.26 6.02
CA GLY A 87 17.55 4.19 7.08
C GLY A 87 16.94 4.11 8.47
N PRO A 88 17.80 3.93 9.49
CA PRO A 88 17.36 3.78 10.86
C PRO A 88 16.72 5.06 11.37
N ALA A 89 15.68 4.91 12.18
CA ALA A 89 15.04 6.01 12.88
C ALA A 89 15.66 6.17 14.28
N ASP A 90 15.86 7.43 14.70
CA ASP A 90 16.25 7.76 16.08
C ASP A 90 14.99 8.03 16.90
N LEU A 91 14.55 7.03 17.67
CA LEU A 91 13.27 7.04 18.36
C LEU A 91 13.44 6.91 19.88
N VAL A 92 12.55 7.57 20.62
CA VAL A 92 12.45 7.45 22.09
C VAL A 92 11.64 6.21 22.49
N VAL A 93 10.71 5.82 21.62
CA VAL A 93 9.87 4.63 21.73
C VAL A 93 9.97 3.88 20.40
N PRO A 94 10.28 2.57 20.39
CA PRO A 94 10.37 1.79 19.16
C PRO A 94 9.16 1.96 18.26
N ALA A 95 9.36 2.07 16.95
CA ALA A 95 8.26 2.16 16.00
C ALA A 95 7.41 0.89 16.02
N LEU A 96 6.08 1.06 15.99
CA LEU A 96 5.15 -0.06 15.84
C LEU A 96 4.78 -0.25 14.37
N VAL A 97 5.26 -1.34 13.76
CA VAL A 97 4.89 -1.74 12.39
C VAL A 97 3.75 -2.74 12.46
N VAL A 98 2.61 -2.37 11.86
CA VAL A 98 1.39 -3.18 11.85
C VAL A 98 1.15 -3.68 10.44
N TYR A 99 0.89 -4.98 10.27
CA TYR A 99 0.59 -5.55 8.96
C TYR A 99 -0.44 -6.67 9.05
N LEU A 100 -1.18 -6.86 7.96
CA LEU A 100 -2.12 -7.98 7.82
C LEU A 100 -1.50 -9.06 6.95
N GLU A 101 -1.72 -10.33 7.31
CA GLU A 101 -1.23 -11.47 6.51
C GLU A 101 -1.85 -11.48 5.10
N GLY A 102 -3.10 -11.02 4.98
CA GLY A 102 -3.86 -10.92 3.73
C GLY A 102 -3.89 -9.52 3.11
N ASP A 103 -2.91 -8.65 3.36
CA ASP A 103 -2.86 -7.33 2.73
C ASP A 103 -2.43 -7.44 1.24
N PRO A 104 -3.31 -7.07 0.27
CA PRO A 104 -2.99 -7.18 -1.15
C PRO A 104 -2.16 -6.00 -1.68
N ALA A 105 -2.11 -4.86 -0.96
CA ALA A 105 -1.47 -3.62 -1.40
C ALA A 105 -0.08 -3.44 -0.77
N THR A 106 0.06 -3.81 0.51
CA THR A 106 1.34 -3.76 1.24
C THR A 106 1.62 -5.12 1.89
N PRO A 107 2.07 -6.12 1.12
CA PRO A 107 2.21 -7.49 1.59
C PRO A 107 3.23 -7.64 2.74
N PRO A 108 3.10 -8.67 3.61
CA PRO A 108 3.89 -8.82 4.84
C PRO A 108 5.41 -8.74 4.68
N ILE A 109 5.93 -9.12 3.51
CA ILE A 109 7.37 -9.04 3.22
C ILE A 109 7.88 -7.59 3.27
N TRP A 110 7.05 -6.61 2.92
CA TRP A 110 7.40 -5.19 3.01
C TRP A 110 7.43 -4.70 4.45
N ALA A 111 6.55 -5.21 5.31
CA ALA A 111 6.60 -4.89 6.74
C ALA A 111 7.92 -5.36 7.38
N GLY A 112 8.39 -6.57 7.04
CA GLY A 112 9.69 -7.05 7.47
C GLY A 112 10.85 -6.18 6.97
N ALA A 113 10.79 -5.72 5.71
CA ALA A 113 11.78 -4.80 5.16
C ALA A 113 11.76 -3.43 5.86
N LEU A 114 10.58 -2.91 6.19
CA LEU A 114 10.41 -1.65 6.92
C LEU A 114 10.96 -1.75 8.35
N ILE A 115 10.65 -2.83 9.08
CA ILE A 115 11.20 -3.08 10.43
C ILE A 115 12.73 -3.10 10.38
N ALA A 116 13.30 -3.82 9.41
CA ALA A 116 14.74 -3.89 9.24
C ALA A 116 15.38 -2.54 8.88
N ALA A 117 14.70 -1.73 8.07
CA ALA A 117 15.17 -0.39 7.69
C ALA A 117 15.16 0.57 8.88
N LEU A 118 14.07 0.59 9.65
CA LEU A 118 13.89 1.47 10.82
C LEU A 118 14.85 1.11 11.97
N GLY A 119 15.19 -0.18 12.13
CA GLY A 119 16.10 -0.67 13.16
C GLY A 119 15.44 -0.74 14.55
N ASP A 120 14.99 0.40 15.08
CA ASP A 120 14.26 0.47 16.36
C ASP A 120 12.75 0.33 16.12
N ALA A 121 12.32 -0.88 15.79
CA ALA A 121 10.93 -1.18 15.46
C ALA A 121 10.50 -2.58 15.95
N VAL A 122 9.22 -2.71 16.27
CA VAL A 122 8.56 -3.99 16.57
C VAL A 122 7.44 -4.25 15.56
N GLY A 123 7.26 -5.50 15.17
CA GLY A 123 6.21 -5.93 14.25
C GLY A 123 5.06 -6.62 14.99
N ILE A 124 3.81 -6.24 14.65
CA ILE A 124 2.62 -6.98 15.07
C ILE A 124 1.69 -7.27 13.90
N SER A 125 0.95 -8.38 13.97
CA SER A 125 0.10 -8.81 12.86
C SER A 125 -1.26 -9.39 13.24
N SER A 126 -2.14 -9.45 12.25
CA SER A 126 -3.39 -10.24 12.28
C SER A 126 -3.52 -11.04 10.98
N ASN A 127 -4.22 -12.17 11.03
CA ASN A 127 -4.56 -12.98 9.86
C ASN A 127 -5.74 -12.41 9.04
N ALA A 128 -6.12 -11.16 9.27
CA ALA A 128 -7.17 -10.49 8.52
C ALA A 128 -6.80 -10.32 7.03
N GLU A 129 -7.84 -10.13 6.21
CA GLU A 129 -7.75 -9.83 4.78
C GLU A 129 -8.13 -8.35 4.54
N GLY A 130 -7.50 -7.71 3.55
CA GLY A 130 -7.75 -6.32 3.19
C GLY A 130 -6.55 -5.41 3.46
N HIS A 131 -6.68 -4.12 3.10
CA HIS A 131 -5.56 -3.17 3.21
C HIS A 131 -5.69 -2.26 4.43
N GLY A 132 -4.63 -2.21 5.25
CA GLY A 132 -4.60 -1.52 6.55
C GLY A 132 -5.26 -2.32 7.67
N GLY A 133 -4.80 -2.13 8.92
CA GLY A 133 -5.21 -2.97 10.07
C GLY A 133 -5.75 -2.24 11.30
N TYR A 134 -5.22 -1.06 11.63
CA TYR A 134 -5.68 -0.31 12.80
C TYR A 134 -6.99 0.41 12.50
N LEU A 135 -8.04 0.13 13.28
CA LEU A 135 -9.40 0.64 13.07
C LEU A 135 -10.00 0.30 11.69
N ALA A 136 -9.38 -0.65 10.96
CA ALA A 136 -9.78 -1.10 9.64
C ALA A 136 -9.40 -2.57 9.49
N ASN A 137 -10.31 -3.41 8.98
CA ASN A 137 -10.09 -4.84 8.69
C ASN A 137 -9.67 -5.76 9.87
N SER A 138 -9.16 -5.26 11.00
CA SER A 138 -8.78 -6.06 12.19
C SER A 138 -9.28 -5.44 13.49
N TRP A 139 -10.12 -6.16 14.24
CA TRP A 139 -10.53 -5.70 15.58
C TRP A 139 -9.48 -6.04 16.64
N CYS A 140 -8.76 -7.16 16.49
CA CYS A 140 -7.81 -7.59 17.51
C CYS A 140 -6.54 -6.72 17.56
N LEU A 141 -6.21 -6.02 16.47
CA LEU A 141 -5.13 -5.02 16.45
C LEU A 141 -5.51 -3.69 17.13
N THR A 142 -6.79 -3.41 17.36
CA THR A 142 -7.23 -2.10 17.84
C THR A 142 -6.68 -1.78 19.24
N GLU A 143 -6.76 -2.71 20.18
CA GLU A 143 -6.29 -2.47 21.55
C GLU A 143 -4.77 -2.29 21.68
N PRO A 144 -3.90 -3.21 21.16
CA PRO A 144 -2.45 -3.04 21.28
C PRO A 144 -1.95 -1.77 20.58
N VAL A 145 -2.50 -1.42 19.41
CA VAL A 145 -2.13 -0.17 18.72
C VAL A 145 -2.58 1.06 19.50
N THR A 146 -3.77 1.02 20.12
CA THR A 146 -4.26 2.14 20.94
C THR A 146 -3.39 2.35 22.18
N ARG A 147 -2.98 1.28 22.89
CA ARG A 147 -2.07 1.38 24.05
C ARG A 147 -0.70 1.92 23.65
N TYR A 148 -0.18 1.52 22.49
CA TYR A 148 1.04 2.12 21.95
C TYR A 148 0.90 3.63 21.71
N LEU A 149 -0.19 4.05 21.06
CA LEU A 149 -0.40 5.47 20.71
C LEU A 149 -0.70 6.36 21.94
N VAL A 150 -1.41 5.84 22.94
CA VAL A 150 -1.89 6.62 24.10
C VAL A 150 -0.94 6.52 25.29
N ASP A 151 -0.46 5.31 25.58
CA ASP A 151 0.29 5.00 26.81
C ASP A 151 1.79 4.73 26.54
N LEU A 152 2.21 4.73 25.26
CA LEU A 152 3.56 4.36 24.83
C LEU A 152 3.96 2.93 25.23
N GLU A 153 2.96 2.07 25.42
CA GLU A 153 3.20 0.66 25.70
C GLU A 153 3.49 -0.11 24.42
N VAL A 154 4.74 -0.56 24.30
CA VAL A 154 5.22 -1.32 23.14
C VAL A 154 4.82 -2.80 23.29
N PRO A 155 4.05 -3.38 22.35
CA PRO A 155 3.77 -4.81 22.33
C PRO A 155 5.05 -5.65 22.19
N ALA A 156 4.97 -6.93 22.53
CA ALA A 156 6.07 -7.85 22.22
C ALA A 156 6.25 -7.95 20.69
N ASP A 157 7.51 -7.92 20.24
CA ASP A 157 7.82 -8.13 18.83
C ASP A 157 7.35 -9.53 18.37
N GLY A 158 6.72 -9.58 17.19
CA GLY A 158 6.08 -10.77 16.65
C GLY A 158 4.74 -11.12 17.32
N TRP A 159 4.17 -10.24 18.14
CA TRP A 159 2.80 -10.42 18.63
C TRP A 159 1.84 -10.55 17.45
N SER A 160 0.97 -11.55 17.51
CA SER A 160 -0.06 -11.74 16.50
C SER A 160 -1.38 -12.17 17.12
N CYS A 161 -2.46 -11.88 16.40
CA CYS A 161 -3.81 -12.28 16.78
C CYS A 161 -4.54 -12.92 15.60
N ARG A 162 -5.68 -13.56 15.92
CA ARG A 162 -6.56 -14.16 14.91
C ARG A 162 -7.93 -13.52 14.93
N GLU A 163 -8.40 -13.15 13.75
CA GLU A 163 -9.79 -12.77 13.52
C GLU A 163 -10.72 -14.02 13.65
N PRO A 164 -12.03 -13.83 13.96
CA PRO A 164 -13.02 -14.89 14.15
C PRO A 164 -13.37 -15.62 12.86
#